data_AF-A0A1Q3PTK3-F1
#
_entry.id   AF-A0A1Q3PTK3-F1
#
_cell.length_a   1.000
_cell.length_b   1.000
_cell.length_c   1.000
_cell.angle_alpha   90.00
_cell.angle_beta   90.00
_cell.angle_gamma   90.00
#
_symmetry.space_group_name_H-M   'P 1'
#
loop_
_entity.id
_entity.type
_entity.pdbx_description
1 polymer ?
#
loop_
_entity_poly.entity_id
_entity_poly.type
_entity_poly.pdbx_seq_one_letter_code
_entity_poly.pdbx_strand_id
1 'polypeptide(L)'
;MDCLFKQLEVSNCHDIALVFENYFDSQLLRKNISTSGFENIEIYINKNYLKDLDEIIQIWESEPRINNIFIFNFSHDTIIVKDDLTGCSIIGVSQPFNVAQNYISNSEHYFQVTIDIYMEALRHNLFYNKKIFIDGEGTIYNDVNLTKEFGNITQINDLKALSENADFTWHWHIPKTEIDICKHCEFRYLCLDSRVPIKRESGGYYHELECNYNPFICKWKGENEYLTLKEVGVVSNSEEYTIDYEKLKTINNILWGS
;
A
#
# COMPACT_ATOMS: atom_id res chain seq x y z
N MET A 1 22.44 -0.03 9.37
CA MET A 1 21.83 0.04 8.04
C MET A 1 22.49 -0.98 7.11
N ASP A 2 23.82 -1.04 7.04
CA ASP A 2 24.60 -2.00 6.23
C ASP A 2 24.21 -3.49 6.45
N CYS A 3 24.04 -3.93 7.71
CA CYS A 3 23.63 -5.31 8.02
C CYS A 3 22.20 -5.62 7.52
N LEU A 4 21.28 -4.66 7.67
CA LEU A 4 19.89 -4.77 7.22
C LEU A 4 19.81 -4.86 5.70
N PHE A 5 20.49 -3.97 4.97
CA PHE A 5 20.46 -3.94 3.51
C PHE A 5 21.00 -5.26 2.94
N LYS A 6 22.09 -5.77 3.51
CA LYS A 6 22.63 -7.07 3.12
C LYS A 6 21.65 -8.22 3.35
N GLN A 7 20.92 -8.23 4.47
CA GLN A 7 19.91 -9.27 4.72
C GLN A 7 18.73 -9.19 3.75
N LEU A 8 18.29 -7.97 3.41
CA LEU A 8 17.23 -7.75 2.41
C LEU A 8 17.68 -8.18 1.01
N GLU A 9 18.91 -7.86 0.61
CA GLU A 9 19.49 -8.27 -0.68
C GLU A 9 19.63 -9.80 -0.78
N VAL A 10 20.11 -10.46 0.27
CA VAL A 10 20.19 -11.94 0.32
C VAL A 10 18.79 -12.57 0.22
N SER A 11 17.76 -11.86 0.66
CA SER A 11 16.36 -12.27 0.53
C SER A 11 15.78 -11.99 -0.86
N ASN A 12 16.58 -11.49 -1.80
CA ASN A 12 16.18 -11.12 -3.16
C ASN A 12 15.11 -10.01 -3.17
N CYS A 13 15.23 -9.06 -2.25
CA CYS A 13 14.42 -7.85 -2.20
C CYS A 13 15.01 -6.81 -3.15
N HIS A 14 14.25 -6.43 -4.19
CA HIS A 14 14.66 -5.45 -5.19
C HIS A 14 14.09 -4.05 -4.91
N ASP A 15 13.00 -3.97 -4.16
CA ASP A 15 12.23 -2.75 -3.93
C ASP A 15 12.27 -2.37 -2.44
N ILE A 16 12.54 -1.10 -2.13
CA ILE A 16 12.53 -0.62 -0.76
C ILE A 16 11.85 0.75 -0.64
N ALA A 17 11.00 0.88 0.39
CA ALA A 17 10.47 2.15 0.85
C ALA A 17 11.16 2.53 2.16
N LEU A 18 11.81 3.70 2.19
CA LEU A 18 12.48 4.24 3.36
C LEU A 18 11.67 5.39 3.94
N VAL A 19 11.33 5.30 5.22
CA VAL A 19 10.50 6.30 5.90
C VAL A 19 11.30 7.01 7.00
N PHE A 20 11.45 8.32 6.86
CA PHE A 20 12.17 9.21 7.77
C PHE A 20 11.20 10.13 8.49
N GLU A 21 10.59 9.62 9.57
CA GLU A 21 9.54 10.34 10.30
C GLU A 21 10.10 11.31 11.35
N ASN A 22 11.13 10.87 12.09
CA ASN A 22 11.65 11.56 13.29
C ASN A 22 13.11 11.99 13.18
N TYR A 23 13.80 11.59 12.11
CA TYR A 23 15.22 11.89 11.89
C TYR A 23 15.55 11.68 10.41
N PHE A 24 16.41 12.55 9.87
CA PHE A 24 16.89 12.44 8.51
C PHE A 24 18.37 12.85 8.42
N ASP A 25 19.19 12.03 7.76
CA ASP A 25 20.59 12.29 7.45
C ASP A 25 20.88 11.91 6.00
N SER A 26 21.08 12.94 5.18
CA SER A 26 21.36 12.86 3.74
C SER A 26 22.66 12.13 3.43
N GLN A 27 23.70 12.32 4.24
CA GLN A 27 25.00 11.68 4.02
C GLN A 27 24.92 10.19 4.31
N LEU A 28 24.23 9.82 5.40
CA LEU A 28 23.99 8.43 5.74
C LEU A 28 23.14 7.75 4.65
N LEU A 29 22.07 8.41 4.20
CA LEU A 29 21.23 7.93 3.11
C LEU A 29 22.07 7.64 1.85
N ARG A 30 22.83 8.63 1.40
CA ARG A 30 23.66 8.53 0.18
C ARG A 30 24.67 7.40 0.27
N LYS A 31 25.32 7.24 1.42
CA LYS A 31 26.30 6.15 1.65
C LYS A 31 25.64 4.77 1.54
N ASN A 32 24.47 4.59 2.14
CA ASN A 32 23.79 3.30 2.17
C ASN A 32 23.13 2.95 0.84
N ILE A 33 22.53 3.92 0.16
CA ILE A 33 21.92 3.67 -1.16
C ILE A 33 22.99 3.36 -2.22
N SER A 34 24.09 4.12 -2.26
CA SER A 34 25.14 3.90 -3.28
C SER A 34 25.82 2.53 -3.19
N THR A 35 25.71 1.85 -2.05
CA THR A 35 26.28 0.52 -1.82
C THR A 35 25.24 -0.60 -1.85
N SER A 36 23.95 -0.28 -1.98
CA SER A 36 22.89 -1.28 -1.99
C SER A 36 22.64 -1.86 -3.39
N GLY A 37 22.04 -3.04 -3.43
CA GLY A 37 21.58 -3.75 -4.62
C GLY A 37 20.11 -3.52 -4.98
N PHE A 38 19.40 -2.60 -4.30
CA PHE A 38 18.01 -2.28 -4.62
C PHE A 38 17.90 -1.65 -6.00
N GLU A 39 16.84 -1.99 -6.73
CA GLU A 39 16.52 -1.50 -8.07
C GLU A 39 15.56 -0.32 -8.02
N ASN A 40 14.58 -0.37 -7.11
CA ASN A 40 13.59 0.67 -6.91
C ASN A 40 13.61 1.15 -5.46
N ILE A 41 13.82 2.45 -5.29
CA ILE A 41 13.89 3.09 -3.99
C ILE A 41 12.84 4.20 -3.93
N GLU A 42 11.99 4.12 -2.92
CA GLU A 42 11.02 5.16 -2.60
C GLU A 42 11.35 5.74 -1.23
N ILE A 43 11.27 7.07 -1.10
CA ILE A 43 11.69 7.75 0.12
C ILE A 43 10.58 8.66 0.62
N TYR A 44 10.27 8.56 1.90
CA TYR A 44 9.34 9.43 2.60
C TYR A 44 10.08 10.23 3.66
N ILE A 45 10.01 11.55 3.61
CA ILE A 45 10.74 12.45 4.51
C ILE A 45 9.78 13.42 5.17
N ASN A 46 9.83 13.51 6.48
CA ASN A 46 9.13 14.56 7.20
C ASN A 46 9.83 15.90 6.97
N LYS A 47 9.11 16.88 6.42
CA LYS A 47 9.64 18.22 6.15
C LYS A 47 10.33 18.87 7.36
N ASN A 48 9.86 18.59 8.57
CA ASN A 48 10.41 19.17 9.81
C ASN A 48 11.88 18.76 10.08
N TYR A 49 12.33 17.64 9.51
CA TYR A 49 13.69 17.13 9.65
C TYR A 49 14.54 17.34 8.40
N LEU A 50 13.95 17.90 7.35
CA LEU A 50 14.65 18.27 6.13
C LEU A 50 15.33 19.63 6.33
N LYS A 51 16.66 19.64 6.30
CA LYS A 51 17.46 20.86 6.47
C LYS A 51 17.56 21.68 5.19
N ASP A 52 17.78 21.00 4.08
CA ASP A 52 18.02 21.61 2.78
C ASP A 52 17.36 20.77 1.68
N LEU A 53 16.52 21.42 0.88
CA LEU A 53 15.82 20.79 -0.23
C LEU A 53 16.77 20.55 -1.41
N ASP A 54 17.74 21.44 -1.63
CA ASP A 54 18.67 21.33 -2.76
C ASP A 54 19.55 20.08 -2.63
N GLU A 55 19.90 19.70 -1.41
CA GLU A 55 20.64 18.46 -1.14
C GLU A 55 19.85 17.21 -1.54
N ILE A 56 18.53 17.20 -1.32
CA ILE A 56 17.66 16.07 -1.72
C ILE A 56 17.54 16.00 -3.23
N ILE A 57 17.38 17.16 -3.89
CA ILE A 57 17.32 17.23 -5.35
C ILE A 57 18.62 16.65 -5.93
N GLN A 58 19.78 17.03 -5.41
CA GLN A 58 21.07 16.47 -5.86
C GLN A 58 21.19 14.96 -5.62
N ILE A 59 20.70 14.45 -4.48
CA ILE A 59 20.69 13.01 -4.21
C ILE A 59 19.85 12.29 -5.26
N TRP A 60 18.62 12.77 -5.49
CA TRP A 60 17.69 12.20 -6.46
C TRP A 60 18.25 12.22 -7.89
N GLU A 61 18.81 13.36 -8.33
CA GLU A 61 19.43 13.49 -9.65
C GLU A 61 20.65 12.59 -9.83
N SER A 62 21.40 12.33 -8.76
CA SER A 62 22.60 11.48 -8.80
C SER A 62 22.33 9.99 -8.66
N GLU A 63 21.10 9.59 -8.33
CA GLU A 63 20.74 8.21 -8.03
C GLU A 63 19.47 7.79 -8.78
N PRO A 64 19.59 7.31 -10.02
CA PRO A 64 18.46 6.95 -10.89
C PRO A 64 17.53 5.86 -10.32
N ARG A 65 17.99 5.10 -9.30
CA ARG A 65 17.21 4.07 -8.63
C ARG A 65 16.18 4.64 -7.66
N ILE A 66 16.27 5.92 -7.31
CA ILE A 66 15.26 6.61 -6.50
C ILE A 66 14.14 7.08 -7.42
N ASN A 67 13.02 6.35 -7.41
CA ASN A 67 11.89 6.64 -8.26
C ASN A 67 11.14 7.89 -7.75
N ASN A 68 10.72 7.86 -6.49
CA ASN A 68 9.95 8.95 -5.91
C ASN A 68 10.46 9.33 -4.52
N ILE A 69 10.44 10.64 -4.25
CA ILE A 69 10.64 11.19 -2.91
C ILE A 69 9.40 11.98 -2.52
N PHE A 70 8.75 11.55 -1.43
CA PHE A 70 7.60 12.22 -0.85
C PHE A 70 8.03 12.99 0.39
N ILE A 71 7.80 14.30 0.39
CA ILE A 71 8.10 15.16 1.52
C ILE A 71 6.79 15.61 2.14
N PHE A 72 6.46 15.09 3.32
CA PHE A 72 5.18 15.34 3.96
C PHE A 72 5.20 16.50 4.94
N ASN A 73 4.01 17.00 5.33
CA ASN A 73 3.79 18.22 6.10
C ASN A 73 4.01 19.52 5.30
N PHE A 74 3.64 19.54 4.01
CA PHE A 74 3.50 20.80 3.27
C PHE A 74 2.17 21.51 3.57
N SER A 75 2.05 22.78 3.18
CA SER A 75 0.78 23.51 3.32
C SER A 75 -0.26 23.12 2.27
N HIS A 76 0.19 22.60 1.13
CA HIS A 76 -0.61 22.10 0.01
C HIS A 76 0.25 21.10 -0.79
N ASP A 77 -0.41 20.19 -1.52
CA ASP A 77 0.28 19.26 -2.40
C ASP A 77 0.97 20.03 -3.54
N THR A 78 2.21 19.68 -3.84
CA THR A 78 3.03 20.36 -4.85
C THR A 78 4.05 19.41 -5.47
N ILE A 79 4.29 19.55 -6.77
CA ILE A 79 5.37 18.85 -7.46
C ILE A 79 6.60 19.75 -7.39
N ILE A 80 7.67 19.27 -6.74
CA ILE A 80 8.91 20.02 -6.55
C ILE A 80 9.82 19.82 -7.76
N VAL A 81 10.05 18.56 -8.13
CA VAL A 81 10.81 18.16 -9.32
C VAL A 81 10.09 17.00 -9.98
N LYS A 82 10.10 16.95 -11.31
CA LYS A 82 9.58 15.83 -12.09
C LYS A 82 10.43 15.60 -13.31
N ASP A 83 10.73 14.34 -13.59
CA ASP A 83 11.25 13.90 -14.87
C ASP A 83 10.08 13.45 -15.76
N ASP A 84 9.87 14.16 -16.87
CA ASP A 84 8.76 13.88 -17.79
C ASP A 84 8.97 12.59 -18.61
N LEU A 85 10.21 12.09 -18.73
CA LEU A 85 10.51 10.87 -19.47
C LEU A 85 10.21 9.62 -18.63
N THR A 86 10.62 9.64 -17.37
CA THR A 86 10.48 8.50 -16.46
C THR A 86 9.21 8.56 -15.62
N GLY A 87 8.66 9.76 -15.41
CA GLY A 87 7.56 10.00 -14.47
C GLY A 87 8.00 10.07 -13.01
N CYS A 88 9.29 9.85 -12.72
CA CYS A 88 9.88 9.94 -11.39
C CYS A 88 9.82 11.39 -10.87
N SER A 89 9.61 11.56 -9.56
CA SER A 89 9.37 12.91 -9.02
C SER A 89 9.69 13.08 -7.54
N ILE A 90 9.90 14.34 -7.16
CA ILE A 90 9.91 14.80 -5.78
C ILE A 90 8.60 15.56 -5.54
N ILE A 91 7.79 15.09 -4.60
CA ILE A 91 6.44 15.60 -4.34
C ILE A 91 6.35 16.06 -2.89
N GLY A 92 5.94 17.31 -2.69
CA GLY A 92 5.51 17.82 -1.39
C GLY A 92 4.04 17.44 -1.16
N VAL A 93 3.74 16.75 -0.06
CA VAL A 93 2.37 16.35 0.29
C VAL A 93 1.91 17.06 1.56
N SER A 94 0.68 17.55 1.52
CA SER A 94 0.05 18.29 2.62
C SER A 94 -0.41 17.41 3.76
N GLN A 95 -0.77 16.16 3.46
CA GLN A 95 -1.20 15.22 4.47
C GLN A 95 0.00 14.82 5.36
N PRO A 96 -0.21 14.73 6.69
CA PRO A 96 0.80 14.15 7.57
C PRO A 96 1.00 12.69 7.18
N PHE A 97 2.24 12.24 7.17
CA PHE A 97 2.51 10.85 6.85
C PHE A 97 1.95 9.94 7.94
N ASN A 98 1.10 9.03 7.53
CA ASN A 98 0.63 7.95 8.38
C ASN A 98 0.92 6.66 7.62
N VAL A 99 1.93 5.92 8.10
CA VAL A 99 2.38 4.67 7.47
C VAL A 99 1.19 3.72 7.23
N ALA A 100 0.22 3.71 8.15
CA ALA A 100 -0.99 2.87 8.10
C ALA A 100 -2.11 3.43 7.20
N GLN A 101 -2.31 4.76 7.18
CA GLN A 101 -3.43 5.38 6.45
C GLN A 101 -3.10 5.80 5.01
N ASN A 102 -1.83 5.99 4.65
CA ASN A 102 -1.45 6.40 3.28
C ASN A 102 -1.73 5.35 2.20
N TYR A 103 -2.00 4.11 2.59
CA TYR A 103 -2.45 3.05 1.68
C TYR A 103 -3.99 2.88 1.65
N ILE A 104 -4.74 3.74 2.34
CA ILE A 104 -6.22 3.70 2.38
C ILE A 104 -6.82 4.64 1.33
N SER A 105 -6.08 5.64 0.84
CA SER A 105 -6.51 6.48 -0.28
C SER A 105 -6.26 5.80 -1.62
N ASN A 106 -7.01 4.73 -1.90
CA ASN A 106 -7.18 4.20 -3.25
C ASN A 106 -7.92 5.24 -4.10
N SER A 107 -7.22 6.27 -4.57
CA SER A 107 -7.67 7.03 -5.72
C SER A 107 -7.41 6.19 -6.97
N GLU A 108 -8.38 6.18 -7.90
CA GLU A 108 -8.21 5.56 -9.23
C GLU A 108 -6.94 6.02 -9.96
N HIS A 109 -6.40 7.18 -9.60
CA HIS A 109 -5.16 7.72 -10.16
C HIS A 109 -3.90 6.89 -9.85
N TYR A 110 -3.96 5.98 -8.86
CA TYR A 110 -2.83 5.10 -8.51
C TYR A 110 -2.89 3.72 -9.18
N PHE A 111 -3.90 3.46 -10.01
CA PHE A 111 -4.04 2.17 -10.67
C PHE A 111 -3.09 2.03 -11.85
N GLN A 112 -2.16 1.10 -11.73
CA GLN A 112 -1.30 0.66 -12.83
C GLN A 112 -1.76 -0.72 -13.32
N VAL A 113 -1.95 -0.83 -14.63
CA VAL A 113 -2.37 -2.09 -15.26
C VAL A 113 -1.19 -2.66 -16.03
N THR A 114 -0.58 -3.69 -15.46
CA THR A 114 0.47 -4.48 -16.14
C THR A 114 0.10 -5.95 -16.10
N ILE A 115 0.69 -6.74 -17.01
CA ILE A 115 0.49 -8.20 -17.01
C ILE A 115 0.98 -8.83 -15.71
N ASP A 116 2.08 -8.34 -15.15
CA ASP A 116 2.67 -8.86 -13.93
C ASP A 116 1.75 -8.62 -12.72
N ILE A 117 1.19 -7.41 -12.60
CA ILE A 117 0.20 -7.07 -11.55
C ILE A 117 -1.01 -7.98 -11.69
N TYR A 118 -1.56 -8.12 -12.89
CA TYR A 118 -2.73 -8.97 -13.12
C TYR A 118 -2.46 -10.44 -12.73
N MET A 119 -1.32 -10.99 -13.17
CA MET A 119 -0.96 -12.38 -12.90
C MET A 119 -0.73 -12.65 -11.41
N GLU A 120 -0.11 -11.71 -10.69
CA GLU A 120 0.07 -11.83 -9.24
C GLU A 120 -1.29 -11.77 -8.51
N ALA A 121 -2.19 -10.87 -8.93
CA ALA A 121 -3.50 -10.68 -8.32
C ALA A 121 -4.43 -11.89 -8.46
N LEU A 122 -4.20 -12.77 -9.45
CA LEU A 122 -4.97 -14.01 -9.62
C LEU A 122 -4.79 -14.99 -8.46
N ARG A 123 -3.68 -14.89 -7.72
CA ARG A 123 -3.32 -15.86 -6.68
C ARG A 123 -3.04 -15.21 -5.33
N HIS A 124 -2.70 -13.93 -5.32
CA HIS A 124 -2.18 -13.25 -4.16
C HIS A 124 -2.90 -11.94 -3.89
N ASN A 125 -2.81 -11.49 -2.64
CA ASN A 125 -3.22 -10.13 -2.28
C ASN A 125 -2.11 -9.16 -2.68
N LEU A 126 -2.35 -8.32 -3.68
CA LEU A 126 -1.34 -7.42 -4.24
C LEU A 126 -0.68 -6.50 -3.19
N PHE A 127 -1.44 -6.03 -2.21
CA PHE A 127 -0.91 -5.12 -1.20
C PHE A 127 0.06 -5.80 -0.23
N TYR A 128 -0.21 -7.06 0.12
CA TYR A 128 0.50 -7.77 1.18
C TYR A 128 1.60 -8.69 0.69
N ASN A 129 1.41 -9.29 -0.49
CA ASN A 129 2.27 -10.35 -0.98
C ASN A 129 3.73 -9.93 -1.09
N LYS A 130 4.63 -10.74 -0.52
CA LYS A 130 6.09 -10.50 -0.46
C LYS A 130 6.51 -9.20 0.25
N LYS A 131 5.61 -8.58 1.00
CA LYS A 131 5.90 -7.37 1.80
C LYS A 131 6.41 -7.73 3.19
N ILE A 132 7.31 -6.91 3.70
CA ILE A 132 7.81 -6.94 5.08
C ILE A 132 7.82 -5.49 5.58
N PHE A 133 7.38 -5.27 6.81
CA PHE A 133 7.49 -3.98 7.48
C PHE A 133 8.48 -4.09 8.64
N ILE A 134 9.37 -3.11 8.75
CA ILE A 134 10.35 -3.02 9.83
C ILE A 134 10.22 -1.63 10.44
N ASP A 135 9.93 -1.56 11.74
CA ASP A 135 9.77 -0.27 12.43
C ASP A 135 11.12 0.37 12.80
N GLY A 136 11.06 1.56 13.38
CA GLY A 136 12.25 2.33 13.79
C GLY A 136 13.11 1.66 14.86
N GLU A 137 12.55 0.71 15.62
CA GLU A 137 13.27 -0.09 16.63
C GLU A 137 13.83 -1.39 16.03
N GLY A 138 13.55 -1.65 14.75
CA GLY A 138 13.98 -2.85 14.03
C GLY A 138 13.07 -4.05 14.25
N THR A 139 11.89 -3.87 14.86
CA THR A 139 10.89 -4.93 15.03
C THR A 139 10.26 -5.25 13.69
N ILE A 140 10.10 -6.55 13.42
CA ILE A 140 9.65 -7.06 12.14
C ILE A 140 8.17 -7.42 12.24
N TYR A 141 7.39 -6.86 11.32
CA TYR A 141 5.98 -7.16 11.10
C TYR A 141 5.79 -7.60 9.66
N ASN A 142 4.69 -8.28 9.40
CA ASN A 142 4.31 -8.64 8.03
C ASN A 142 3.68 -7.48 7.26
N ASP A 143 3.02 -6.54 7.94
CA ASP A 143 2.57 -5.27 7.38
C ASP A 143 2.40 -4.21 8.48
N VAL A 144 2.42 -2.93 8.11
CA VAL A 144 2.17 -1.81 9.02
C VAL A 144 0.81 -1.87 9.73
N ASN A 145 -0.21 -2.42 9.08
CA ASN A 145 -1.57 -2.50 9.63
C ASN A 145 -1.76 -3.71 10.57
N LEU A 146 -0.71 -4.49 10.82
CA LEU A 146 -0.74 -5.71 11.61
C LEU A 146 0.18 -5.59 12.83
N THR A 147 -0.29 -6.13 13.97
CA THR A 147 0.36 -5.92 15.27
C THR A 147 1.20 -7.11 15.74
N LYS A 148 1.22 -8.22 14.99
CA LYS A 148 2.00 -9.40 15.37
C LYS A 148 3.47 -9.19 15.03
N GLU A 149 4.30 -9.29 16.06
CA GLU A 149 5.76 -9.25 15.95
C GLU A 149 6.32 -10.61 15.53
N PHE A 150 7.30 -10.60 14.63
CA PHE A 150 8.00 -11.79 14.13
C PHE A 150 9.49 -11.82 14.48
N GLY A 151 9.95 -10.86 15.30
CA GLY A 151 11.32 -10.76 15.77
C GLY A 151 11.91 -9.37 15.56
N ASN A 152 13.22 -9.26 15.72
CA ASN A 152 13.96 -8.01 15.53
C ASN A 152 15.13 -8.24 14.56
N ILE A 153 15.36 -7.28 13.66
CA ILE A 153 16.40 -7.36 12.63
C ILE A 153 17.82 -7.54 13.19
N THR A 154 18.07 -7.07 14.41
CA THR A 154 19.39 -7.22 15.05
C THR A 154 19.65 -8.64 15.56
N GLN A 155 18.60 -9.45 15.70
CA GLN A 155 18.66 -10.80 16.27
C GLN A 155 18.36 -11.89 15.24
N ILE A 156 17.70 -11.54 14.13
CA ILE A 156 17.36 -12.50 13.07
C ILE A 156 18.59 -12.84 12.24
N ASN A 157 18.84 -14.14 12.05
CA ASN A 157 19.96 -14.62 11.26
C ASN A 157 19.60 -14.81 9.78
N ASP A 158 18.32 -15.10 9.50
CA ASP A 158 17.82 -15.36 8.16
C ASP A 158 16.42 -14.74 8.01
N LEU A 159 16.37 -13.59 7.34
CA LEU A 159 15.12 -12.90 7.05
C LEU A 159 14.26 -13.68 6.03
N LYS A 160 14.90 -14.45 5.13
CA LYS A 160 14.21 -15.23 4.11
C LYS A 160 13.34 -16.32 4.72
N ALA A 161 13.74 -16.88 5.86
CA ALA A 161 12.96 -17.88 6.59
C ALA A 161 11.55 -17.38 7.00
N LEU A 162 11.32 -16.07 7.10
CA LEU A 162 9.99 -15.52 7.36
C LEU A 162 9.00 -15.82 6.23
N SER A 163 9.47 -15.92 4.98
CA SER A 163 8.62 -16.27 3.83
C SER A 163 8.10 -17.72 3.89
N GLU A 164 8.72 -18.57 4.71
CA GLU A 164 8.29 -19.95 4.93
C GLU A 164 7.34 -20.07 6.13
N ASN A 165 7.20 -19.00 6.93
CA ASN A 165 6.32 -18.97 8.08
C ASN A 165 4.87 -18.71 7.64
N ALA A 166 4.00 -19.70 7.82
CA ALA A 166 2.59 -19.59 7.47
C ALA A 166 1.86 -18.45 8.22
N ASP A 167 2.24 -18.20 9.47
CA ASP A 167 1.67 -17.09 10.25
C ASP A 167 2.14 -15.72 9.76
N PHE A 168 3.28 -15.65 9.07
CA PHE A 168 3.75 -14.42 8.45
C PHE A 168 3.03 -14.18 7.12
N THR A 169 2.90 -15.24 6.33
CA THR A 169 2.44 -15.18 4.92
C THR A 169 0.95 -15.43 4.73
N TRP A 170 0.17 -15.75 5.76
CA TRP A 170 -1.26 -16.11 5.64
C TRP A 170 -2.06 -15.15 4.75
N HIS A 171 -1.88 -13.84 4.93
CA HIS A 171 -2.57 -12.78 4.20
C HIS A 171 -2.11 -12.60 2.74
N TRP A 172 -0.92 -13.08 2.37
CA TRP A 172 -0.43 -13.06 0.99
C TRP A 172 -1.31 -13.89 0.07
N HIS A 173 -1.93 -14.94 0.61
CA HIS A 173 -2.72 -15.92 -0.13
C HIS A 173 -4.23 -15.66 -0.08
N ILE A 174 -4.65 -14.43 0.26
CA ILE A 174 -6.05 -14.01 0.25
C ILE A 174 -6.26 -13.02 -0.90
N PRO A 175 -6.39 -13.49 -2.15
CA PRO A 175 -6.60 -12.60 -3.28
C PRO A 175 -7.93 -11.86 -3.11
N LYS A 176 -8.05 -10.69 -3.77
CA LYS A 176 -9.25 -9.85 -3.68
C LYS A 176 -10.53 -10.57 -4.17
N THR A 177 -10.40 -11.67 -4.90
CA THR A 177 -11.50 -12.56 -5.33
C THR A 177 -12.11 -13.41 -4.20
N GLU A 178 -11.42 -13.55 -3.06
CA GLU A 178 -11.89 -14.30 -1.89
C GLU A 178 -12.48 -13.38 -0.80
N ILE A 179 -12.41 -12.07 -1.00
CA ILE A 179 -12.87 -11.07 -0.05
C ILE A 179 -14.23 -10.55 -0.51
N ASP A 180 -15.18 -10.48 0.42
CA ASP A 180 -16.50 -9.91 0.21
C ASP A 180 -16.38 -8.48 -0.33
N ILE A 181 -17.34 -8.12 -1.20
CA ILE A 181 -17.35 -6.88 -1.99
C ILE A 181 -16.22 -6.81 -3.03
N CYS A 182 -14.96 -7.00 -2.64
CA CYS A 182 -13.79 -6.96 -3.53
C CYS A 182 -13.91 -7.96 -4.68
N LYS A 183 -14.48 -9.15 -4.44
CA LYS A 183 -14.71 -10.14 -5.50
C LYS A 183 -15.66 -9.69 -6.61
N HIS A 184 -16.51 -8.69 -6.34
CA HIS A 184 -17.41 -8.07 -7.31
C HIS A 184 -16.82 -6.82 -7.96
N CYS A 185 -15.72 -6.28 -7.43
CA CYS A 185 -15.11 -5.05 -7.92
C CYS A 185 -14.35 -5.27 -9.23
N GLU A 186 -14.58 -4.41 -10.22
CA GLU A 186 -13.85 -4.35 -11.48
C GLU A 186 -12.35 -4.10 -11.29
N PHE A 187 -11.95 -3.42 -10.20
CA PHE A 187 -10.56 -3.11 -9.88
C PHE A 187 -9.83 -4.21 -9.11
N ARG A 188 -10.47 -5.35 -8.83
CA ARG A 188 -9.92 -6.41 -7.96
C ARG A 188 -8.54 -6.94 -8.35
N TYR A 189 -8.16 -6.84 -9.62
CA TYR A 189 -6.87 -7.33 -10.13
C TYR A 189 -5.77 -6.26 -10.22
N LEU A 190 -6.03 -5.06 -9.72
CA LEU A 190 -5.06 -3.94 -9.71
C LEU A 190 -5.11 -3.13 -8.41
N CYS A 191 -6.07 -3.42 -7.53
CA CYS A 191 -6.33 -2.65 -6.33
C CYS A 191 -5.30 -2.97 -5.24
N LEU A 192 -4.59 -1.94 -4.79
CA LEU A 192 -3.59 -1.99 -3.71
C LEU A 192 -4.19 -1.68 -2.34
N ASP A 193 -5.48 -1.98 -2.16
CA ASP A 193 -6.17 -1.73 -0.90
C ASP A 193 -5.51 -2.46 0.27
N SER A 194 -5.22 -1.69 1.31
CA SER A 194 -4.47 -2.11 2.49
C SER A 194 -5.31 -2.53 3.69
N ARG A 195 -6.64 -2.55 3.55
CA ARG A 195 -7.51 -2.97 4.66
C ARG A 195 -7.26 -4.44 4.93
N VAL A 196 -7.15 -4.78 6.22
CA VAL A 196 -6.89 -6.15 6.65
C VAL A 196 -8.13 -7.02 6.36
N PRO A 197 -7.99 -8.12 5.59
CA PRO A 197 -9.06 -9.08 5.43
C PRO A 197 -9.24 -9.88 6.73
N ILE A 198 -10.44 -9.86 7.28
CA ILE A 198 -10.79 -10.57 8.51
C ILE A 198 -11.58 -11.82 8.13
N LYS A 199 -11.17 -12.97 8.66
CA LYS A 199 -11.88 -14.23 8.46
C LYS A 199 -13.14 -14.25 9.31
N ARG A 200 -14.30 -14.46 8.68
CA ARG A 200 -15.58 -14.64 9.38
C ARG A 200 -15.65 -16.06 9.99
N GLU A 201 -16.28 -16.21 11.16
CA GLU A 201 -16.47 -17.53 11.79
C GLU A 201 -17.25 -18.50 10.89
N SER A 202 -18.28 -18.01 10.20
CA SER A 202 -19.06 -18.79 9.23
C SER A 202 -18.36 -19.02 7.88
N GLY A 203 -17.16 -18.48 7.71
CA GLY A 203 -16.36 -18.58 6.49
C GLY A 203 -16.39 -17.34 5.60
N GLY A 204 -15.37 -17.24 4.73
CA GLY A 204 -15.12 -16.07 3.90
C GLY A 204 -14.33 -14.96 4.62
N TYR A 205 -13.99 -13.93 3.86
CA TYR A 205 -13.22 -12.78 4.35
C TYR A 205 -13.99 -11.48 4.11
N TYR A 206 -13.94 -10.57 5.08
CA TYR A 206 -14.56 -9.25 4.98
C TYR A 206 -13.58 -8.16 5.45
N HIS A 207 -13.93 -6.91 5.20
CA HIS A 207 -13.25 -5.75 5.79
C HIS A 207 -14.17 -5.06 6.79
N GLU A 208 -13.61 -4.60 7.91
CA GLU A 208 -14.36 -3.88 8.95
C GLU A 208 -14.89 -2.52 8.46
N LEU A 209 -14.12 -1.84 7.62
CA LEU A 209 -14.49 -0.55 7.03
C LEU A 209 -14.89 -0.70 5.56
N GLU A 210 -15.96 0.01 5.19
CA GLU A 210 -16.43 0.09 3.80
C GLU A 210 -15.40 0.80 2.91
N CYS A 211 -15.27 0.33 1.66
CA CYS A 211 -14.41 0.97 0.67
C CYS A 211 -15.00 2.33 0.27
N ASN A 212 -14.16 3.28 -0.12
CA ASN A 212 -14.65 4.51 -0.75
C ASN A 212 -15.27 4.28 -2.13
N TYR A 213 -15.13 3.08 -2.69
CA TYR A 213 -15.75 2.69 -3.95
C TYR A 213 -16.82 1.63 -3.73
N ASN A 214 -18.02 1.86 -4.27
CA ASN A 214 -19.09 0.88 -4.28
C ASN A 214 -19.19 0.21 -5.67
N PRO A 215 -18.73 -1.06 -5.83
CA PRO A 215 -18.70 -1.74 -7.13
C PRO A 215 -20.08 -2.16 -7.62
N PHE A 216 -21.12 -2.14 -6.77
CA PHE A 216 -22.47 -2.54 -7.17
C PHE A 216 -23.23 -1.43 -7.90
N ILE A 217 -22.72 -0.20 -7.85
CA ILE A 217 -23.26 0.98 -8.53
C ILE A 217 -22.17 1.74 -9.28
N CYS A 218 -20.94 1.23 -9.32
CA CYS A 218 -19.78 1.83 -9.96
C CYS A 218 -19.50 3.30 -9.59
N LYS A 219 -19.62 3.67 -8.31
CA LYS A 219 -19.42 5.05 -7.83
C LYS A 219 -18.46 5.14 -6.65
N TRP A 220 -17.69 6.23 -6.63
CA TRP A 220 -16.84 6.66 -5.54
C TRP A 220 -17.60 7.57 -4.57
N LYS A 221 -17.21 7.49 -3.29
CA LYS A 221 -17.71 8.35 -2.23
C LYS A 221 -17.38 9.81 -2.56
N GLY A 222 -18.42 10.63 -2.65
CA GLY A 222 -18.33 12.04 -3.03
C GLY A 222 -18.86 12.33 -4.44
N GLU A 223 -19.05 11.31 -5.27
CA GLU A 223 -19.77 11.47 -6.54
C GLU A 223 -21.28 11.66 -6.31
N ASN A 224 -21.93 12.31 -7.27
CA ASN A 224 -23.38 12.47 -7.23
C ASN A 224 -24.07 11.10 -7.24
N GLU A 225 -25.10 10.96 -6.42
CA GLU A 225 -25.90 9.73 -6.28
C GLU A 225 -25.09 8.52 -5.77
N TYR A 226 -23.97 8.75 -5.07
CA TYR A 226 -23.29 7.70 -4.30
C TYR A 226 -24.22 7.15 -3.22
N LEU A 227 -24.25 5.82 -3.10
CA LEU A 227 -24.94 5.09 -2.03
C LEU A 227 -23.97 4.11 -1.39
N THR A 228 -24.07 3.96 -0.07
CA THR A 228 -23.32 2.96 0.72
C THR A 228 -23.77 1.54 0.42
N LEU A 229 -22.96 0.55 0.79
CA LEU A 229 -23.31 -0.87 0.69
C LEU A 229 -24.68 -1.17 1.33
N LYS A 230 -24.91 -0.64 2.53
CA LYS A 230 -26.18 -0.82 3.25
C LYS A 230 -27.37 -0.23 2.49
N GLU A 231 -27.21 0.96 1.94
CA GLU A 231 -28.27 1.63 1.16
C GLU A 231 -28.62 0.83 -0.09
N VAL A 232 -27.65 0.17 -0.71
CA VAL A 232 -27.88 -0.67 -1.89
C VAL A 232 -28.31 -2.11 -1.58
N GLY A 233 -28.44 -2.47 -0.30
CA GLY A 233 -28.89 -3.79 0.13
C GLY A 233 -27.79 -4.84 0.21
N VAL A 234 -26.55 -4.42 0.41
CA VAL A 234 -25.39 -5.29 0.59
C VAL A 234 -24.90 -5.18 2.03
N VAL A 235 -24.75 -6.32 2.70
CA VAL A 235 -24.20 -6.42 4.06
C VAL A 235 -22.97 -7.31 4.01
N SER A 236 -21.88 -6.87 4.64
CA SER A 236 -20.65 -7.64 4.78
C SER A 236 -19.98 -7.26 6.10
N ASN A 237 -20.11 -8.11 7.12
CA ASN A 237 -19.55 -7.87 8.44
C ASN A 237 -19.12 -9.20 9.10
N SER A 238 -18.81 -9.16 10.40
CA SER A 238 -18.42 -10.33 11.22
C SER A 238 -19.49 -11.40 11.34
N GLU A 239 -20.76 -11.06 11.12
CA GLU A 239 -21.91 -11.95 11.33
C GLU A 239 -22.40 -12.54 10.01
N GLU A 240 -22.49 -11.72 8.96
CA GLU A 240 -23.12 -12.13 7.70
C GLU A 240 -22.51 -11.49 6.44
N TYR A 241 -22.81 -12.13 5.31
CA TYR A 241 -22.62 -11.59 3.97
C TYR A 241 -23.88 -11.84 3.14
N THR A 242 -24.60 -10.78 2.79
CA THR A 242 -25.86 -10.86 2.03
C THR A 242 -25.94 -9.78 0.96
N ILE A 243 -26.63 -10.12 -0.14
CA ILE A 243 -26.88 -9.23 -1.27
C ILE A 243 -28.36 -9.31 -1.64
N ASP A 244 -29.07 -8.19 -1.55
CA ASP A 244 -30.43 -8.04 -2.07
C ASP A 244 -30.38 -7.66 -3.56
N TYR A 245 -30.42 -8.68 -4.43
CA TYR A 245 -30.33 -8.49 -5.87
C TYR A 245 -31.52 -7.72 -6.46
N GLU A 246 -32.72 -7.80 -5.89
CA GLU A 246 -33.90 -7.08 -6.38
C GLU A 246 -33.80 -5.59 -6.05
N LYS A 247 -33.33 -5.26 -4.85
CA LYS A 247 -33.02 -3.88 -4.47
C LYS A 247 -31.89 -3.31 -5.32
N LEU A 248 -30.81 -4.07 -5.51
CA LEU A 248 -29.70 -3.67 -6.40
C LEU A 248 -30.16 -3.40 -7.82
N LYS A 249 -31.00 -4.26 -8.38
CA LYS A 249 -31.55 -4.09 -9.73
C LYS A 249 -32.42 -2.83 -9.82
N THR A 250 -33.26 -2.60 -8.81
CA THR A 250 -34.12 -1.40 -8.75
C THR A 250 -33.28 -0.12 -8.70
N ILE A 251 -32.24 -0.10 -7.86
CA ILE A 251 -31.33 1.05 -7.74
C ILE A 251 -30.56 1.27 -9.04
N ASN A 252 -29.99 0.22 -9.63
CA ASN A 252 -29.27 0.35 -10.90
C ASN A 252 -30.18 0.79 -12.05
N ASN A 253 -31.46 0.39 -12.07
CA ASN A 253 -32.42 0.94 -13.04
C ASN A 253 -32.72 2.43 -12.82
N ILE A 254 -32.65 2.92 -11.58
CA ILE A 254 -32.83 4.36 -11.29
C ILE A 254 -31.58 5.14 -11.69
N LEU A 255 -30.39 4.62 -11.38
CA LEU A 255 -29.11 5.28 -11.62
C LEU A 255 -28.69 5.23 -13.10
N TRP A 256 -28.95 4.11 -13.77
CA TRP A 256 -28.40 3.77 -15.09
C TRP A 256 -29.47 3.37 -16.11
N GLY A 257 -30.71 3.16 -15.69
CA GLY A 257 -31.81 2.86 -16.60
C GLY A 257 -32.16 4.08 -17.43
N SER A 258 -32.22 3.90 -18.75
CA SER A 258 -32.61 4.93 -19.72
C SER A 258 -34.12 4.90 -19.98
#